data_AF-E9ASF8-F1
#
_entry.id   AF-E9ASF8-F1
#
_cell.length_a   1.000
_cell.length_b   1.000
_cell.length_c   1.000
_cell.angle_alpha   90.00
_cell.angle_beta   90.00
_cell.angle_gamma   90.00
#
_symmetry.space_group_name_H-M   'P 1'
#
loop_
_entity.id
_entity.type
_entity.pdbx_description
1 polymer ?
#
loop_
_entity_poly.entity_id
_entity_poly.type
_entity_poly.pdbx_seq_one_letter_code
_entity_poly.pdbx_strand_id
1 'polypeptide(L)'
;MYSDGERKTVSELQREAEATRKEIIEEAQRLERIKKATAKTQFSIDQLFRFFAREVETEKEKKMLVDLLVSNPPDLHIEYVPVLPVGIAIANGRMTNACRIYATDNAFLDDSVFIFLVHTLRFSPQACKIDFLDISGTRVTERGMCFVLEMMIERNTPFTLVAKRLSIPSPEAEAVRGRYASLMSALRDKKCCHFIQE
;
A
#
# COMPACT_ATOMS: atom_id res chain seq x y z
N MET A 1 23.60 -50.75 -51.99
CA MET A 1 23.20 -49.33 -52.02
C MET A 1 22.95 -48.91 -50.57
N TYR A 2 23.99 -48.43 -49.88
CA TYR A 2 23.84 -47.92 -48.52
C TYR A 2 23.59 -46.42 -48.63
N SER A 3 22.39 -45.97 -48.27
CA SER A 3 22.08 -44.55 -48.17
C SER A 3 22.79 -43.97 -46.94
N ASP A 4 23.99 -43.44 -47.14
CA ASP A 4 24.77 -42.71 -46.14
C ASP A 4 24.17 -41.29 -45.95
N GLY A 5 22.85 -41.22 -45.76
CA GLY A 5 22.07 -39.97 -45.73
C GLY A 5 22.09 -39.22 -44.39
N GLU A 6 22.82 -39.73 -43.39
CA GLU A 6 22.90 -39.15 -42.04
C GLU A 6 24.32 -38.74 -41.63
N ARG A 7 25.35 -38.98 -42.46
CA ARG A 7 26.71 -38.58 -42.13
C ARG A 7 26.96 -37.13 -42.51
N LYS A 8 26.76 -36.23 -41.54
CA LYS A 8 27.23 -34.85 -41.65
C LYS A 8 28.73 -34.84 -41.88
N THR A 9 29.17 -34.01 -42.82
CA THR A 9 30.58 -33.75 -43.06
C THR A 9 31.18 -33.02 -41.86
N VAL A 10 32.48 -33.19 -41.60
CA VAL A 10 33.18 -32.49 -40.50
C VAL A 10 33.00 -30.97 -40.60
N SER A 11 32.90 -30.43 -41.81
CA SER A 11 32.60 -29.02 -42.08
C SER A 11 31.18 -28.60 -41.66
N GLU A 12 30.17 -29.46 -41.83
CA GLU A 12 28.80 -29.17 -41.39
C GLU A 12 28.72 -29.18 -39.86
N LEU A 13 29.40 -30.12 -39.20
CA LEU A 13 29.51 -30.15 -37.74
C LEU A 13 30.25 -28.93 -37.19
N GLN A 14 31.32 -28.48 -37.86
CA GLN A 14 32.02 -27.26 -37.48
C GLN A 14 31.14 -26.02 -37.64
N ARG A 15 30.39 -25.92 -38.74
CA ARG A 15 29.48 -24.78 -38.98
C ARG A 15 28.33 -24.73 -37.98
N GLU A 16 27.76 -25.89 -37.62
CA GLU A 16 26.75 -25.99 -36.56
C GLU A 16 27.34 -25.64 -35.20
N ALA A 17 28.54 -26.14 -34.86
CA ALA A 17 29.21 -25.80 -33.61
C ALA A 17 29.52 -24.31 -33.50
N GLU A 18 29.94 -23.66 -34.59
CA GLU A 18 30.17 -22.21 -34.63
C GLU A 18 28.87 -21.41 -34.49
N ALA A 19 27.78 -21.84 -35.15
CA ALA A 19 26.47 -21.23 -35.02
C ALA A 19 25.95 -21.32 -33.58
N THR A 20 26.00 -22.51 -32.96
CA THR A 20 25.62 -22.69 -31.55
C THR A 20 26.52 -21.89 -30.61
N ARG A 21 27.83 -21.81 -30.87
CA ARG A 21 28.74 -20.99 -30.06
C ARG A 21 28.38 -19.51 -30.15
N LYS A 22 27.99 -19.02 -31.33
CA LYS A 22 27.53 -17.65 -31.52
C LYS A 22 26.23 -17.38 -30.76
N GLU A 23 25.25 -18.29 -30.83
CA GLU A 23 24.01 -18.22 -30.06
C GLU A 23 24.25 -18.19 -28.55
N ILE A 24 25.15 -19.04 -28.04
CA ILE A 24 25.53 -19.04 -26.61
C ILE A 24 26.12 -17.67 -26.20
N ILE A 25 26.97 -17.07 -27.05
CA ILE A 25 27.56 -15.75 -26.76
C ILE A 25 26.47 -14.67 -26.76
N GLU A 26 25.53 -14.70 -27.70
CA GLU A 26 24.44 -13.74 -27.78
C GLU A 26 23.50 -13.87 -26.56
N GLU A 27 23.14 -15.09 -26.16
CA GLU A 27 22.29 -15.32 -24.99
C GLU A 27 23.00 -14.96 -23.68
N ALA A 28 24.31 -15.22 -23.56
CA ALA A 28 25.10 -14.77 -22.41
C ALA A 28 25.12 -13.24 -22.30
N GLN A 29 25.27 -12.52 -23.42
CA GLN A 29 25.18 -11.06 -23.43
C GLN A 29 23.78 -10.57 -23.05
N ARG A 30 22.72 -11.26 -23.50
CA ARG A 30 21.34 -10.94 -23.14
C ARG A 30 21.09 -11.14 -21.65
N LEU A 31 21.54 -12.26 -21.07
CA LEU A 31 21.44 -12.53 -19.64
C LEU A 31 22.17 -11.48 -18.81
N GLU A 32 23.36 -11.04 -19.23
CA GLU A 32 24.11 -9.99 -18.55
C GLU A 32 23.37 -8.64 -18.59
N ARG A 33 22.71 -8.30 -19.72
CA ARG A 33 21.86 -7.10 -19.79
C ARG A 33 20.66 -7.20 -18.86
N ILE A 34 19.99 -8.36 -18.81
CA ILE A 34 18.87 -8.59 -17.90
C ILE A 34 19.33 -8.45 -16.45
N LYS A 35 20.44 -9.08 -16.07
CA LYS A 35 21.01 -9.01 -14.72
C LYS A 35 21.28 -7.56 -14.30
N LYS A 36 21.88 -6.74 -15.18
CA LYS A 36 22.10 -5.31 -14.92
C LYS A 36 20.80 -4.53 -14.76
N ALA A 37 19.81 -4.81 -15.61
CA ALA A 37 18.49 -4.18 -15.51
C ALA A 37 17.79 -4.55 -14.19
N THR A 38 17.80 -5.83 -13.81
CA THR A 38 17.22 -6.31 -12.55
C THR A 38 17.90 -5.66 -11.34
N ALA A 39 19.23 -5.54 -11.33
CA ALA A 39 19.95 -4.86 -10.25
C ALA A 39 19.58 -3.37 -10.14
N LYS A 40 19.41 -2.69 -11.28
CA LYS A 40 18.95 -1.29 -11.29
C LYS A 40 17.53 -1.16 -10.75
N THR A 41 16.63 -2.06 -11.16
CA THR A 41 15.25 -2.09 -10.65
C THR A 41 15.22 -2.33 -9.15
N GLN A 42 15.97 -3.32 -8.65
CA GLN A 42 16.06 -3.60 -7.21
C GLN A 42 16.56 -2.38 -6.43
N PHE A 43 17.60 -1.72 -6.93
CA PHE A 43 18.10 -0.47 -6.34
C PHE A 43 17.02 0.61 -6.26
N SER A 44 16.25 0.81 -7.33
CA SER A 44 15.13 1.77 -7.33
C SER A 44 14.04 1.39 -6.35
N ILE A 45 13.69 0.10 -6.24
CA ILE A 45 12.72 -0.40 -5.26
C ILE A 45 13.20 -0.12 -3.84
N ASP A 46 14.47 -0.40 -3.54
CA ASP A 46 15.06 -0.14 -2.22
C ASP A 46 15.03 1.35 -1.85
N GLN A 47 15.25 2.25 -2.83
CA GLN A 47 15.10 3.69 -2.61
C GLN A 47 13.65 4.07 -2.30
N LEU A 48 12.67 3.50 -2.99
CA LEU A 48 11.25 3.77 -2.72
C LEU A 48 10.86 3.35 -1.30
N PHE A 49 11.33 2.19 -0.83
CA PHE A 49 11.13 1.78 0.57
C PHE A 49 11.74 2.79 1.53
N ARG A 50 12.96 3.29 1.27
CA ARG A 50 13.59 4.31 2.13
C ARG A 50 12.79 5.60 2.24
N PHE A 51 12.11 6.01 1.17
CA PHE A 51 11.35 7.26 1.16
C PHE A 51 9.93 7.12 1.72
N PHE A 52 9.23 6.05 1.38
CA PHE A 52 7.79 5.93 1.65
C PHE A 52 7.45 4.93 2.76
N ALA A 53 8.39 4.07 3.14
CA ALA A 53 8.19 2.97 4.08
C ALA A 53 9.46 2.75 4.92
N ARG A 54 10.00 3.85 5.48
CA ARG A 54 11.26 3.84 6.23
C ARG A 54 11.22 2.92 7.44
N GLU A 55 10.03 2.71 7.97
CA GLU A 55 9.72 1.88 9.13
C GLU A 55 9.81 0.38 8.84
N VAL A 56 9.92 0.00 7.56
CA VAL A 56 10.02 -1.39 7.11
C VAL A 56 11.49 -1.79 7.09
N GLU A 57 11.93 -2.50 8.12
CA GLU A 57 13.34 -2.86 8.29
C GLU A 57 13.63 -4.27 7.75
N THR A 58 12.66 -5.18 7.82
CA THR A 58 12.86 -6.58 7.44
C THR A 58 12.34 -6.90 6.04
N GLU A 59 12.98 -7.87 5.37
CA GLU A 59 12.51 -8.37 4.06
C GLU A 59 11.10 -8.98 4.14
N LYS A 60 10.72 -9.51 5.31
CA LYS A 60 9.37 -10.04 5.55
C LYS A 60 8.32 -8.92 5.50
N GLU A 61 8.57 -7.80 6.19
CA GLU A 61 7.67 -6.65 6.18
C GLU A 61 7.60 -6.00 4.80
N LYS A 62 8.73 -5.90 4.09
CA LYS A 62 8.75 -5.42 2.69
C LYS A 62 7.87 -6.28 1.80
N LYS A 63 8.00 -7.61 1.93
CA LYS A 63 7.18 -8.56 1.19
C LYS A 63 5.70 -8.40 1.53
N MET A 64 5.35 -8.30 2.81
CA MET A 64 3.96 -8.08 3.24
C MET A 64 3.36 -6.81 2.64
N LEU A 65 4.12 -5.71 2.64
CA LEU A 65 3.69 -4.46 2.03
C LEU A 65 3.50 -4.61 0.51
N VAL A 66 4.43 -5.25 -0.19
CA VAL A 66 4.32 -5.49 -1.65
C VAL A 66 3.14 -6.37 -1.99
N ASP A 67 2.96 -7.48 -1.25
CA ASP A 67 1.85 -8.41 -1.46
C ASP A 67 0.50 -7.70 -1.27
N LEU A 68 0.39 -6.83 -0.25
CA LEU A 68 -0.79 -5.98 -0.05
C LEU A 68 -1.01 -5.00 -1.22
N LEU A 69 0.04 -4.29 -1.65
CA LEU A 69 -0.04 -3.28 -2.72
C LEU A 69 -0.43 -3.88 -4.07
N VAL A 70 -0.19 -5.17 -4.29
CA VAL A 70 -0.47 -5.88 -5.56
C VAL A 70 -1.79 -6.66 -5.52
N SER A 71 -2.27 -7.06 -4.33
CA SER A 71 -3.42 -7.98 -4.20
C SER A 71 -4.80 -7.35 -4.43
N ASN A 72 -4.95 -6.03 -4.28
CA ASN A 72 -6.24 -5.29 -4.42
C ASN A 72 -7.45 -6.00 -3.77
N PRO A 73 -7.39 -6.36 -2.48
CA PRO A 73 -8.49 -7.03 -1.79
C PRO A 73 -9.60 -6.04 -1.40
N PRO A 74 -10.84 -6.51 -1.17
CA PRO A 74 -11.92 -5.66 -0.65
C PRO A 74 -11.71 -5.24 0.81
N ASP A 75 -11.10 -6.12 1.60
CA ASP A 75 -10.78 -5.89 3.00
C ASP A 75 -9.26 -5.67 3.11
N LEU A 76 -8.87 -4.43 3.38
CA LEU A 76 -7.47 -4.01 3.52
C LEU A 76 -7.02 -4.16 4.97
N HIS A 77 -6.25 -5.20 5.22
CA HIS A 77 -5.59 -5.47 6.49
C HIS A 77 -4.22 -4.80 6.51
N ILE A 78 -4.11 -3.69 7.25
CA ILE A 78 -2.91 -2.86 7.29
C ILE A 78 -2.29 -2.78 8.67
N GLU A 79 -2.68 -3.64 9.61
CA GLU A 79 -2.27 -3.66 11.02
C GLU A 79 -0.73 -3.67 11.19
N TYR A 80 -0.01 -4.33 10.27
CA TYR A 80 1.43 -4.57 10.36
C TYR A 80 2.25 -3.92 9.23
N VAL A 81 1.69 -2.96 8.50
CA VAL A 81 2.41 -2.28 7.40
C VAL A 81 2.30 -0.76 7.54
N PRO A 82 3.27 0.01 7.00
CA PRO A 82 3.15 1.46 6.95
C PRO A 82 1.92 1.89 6.15
N VAL A 83 1.16 2.83 6.70
CA VAL A 83 -0.12 3.27 6.12
C VAL A 83 0.07 4.27 4.98
N LEU A 84 1.15 5.06 4.99
CA LEU A 84 1.39 6.08 3.96
C LEU A 84 1.48 5.50 2.53
N PRO A 85 2.26 4.43 2.24
CA PRO A 85 2.25 3.77 0.93
C PRO A 85 0.87 3.27 0.51
N VAL A 86 0.08 2.74 1.45
CA VAL A 86 -1.28 2.25 1.19
C VAL A 86 -2.18 3.42 0.81
N GLY A 87 -2.15 4.53 1.55
CA GLY A 87 -2.89 5.75 1.21
C GLY A 87 -2.53 6.27 -0.18
N ILE A 88 -1.24 6.29 -0.54
CA ILE A 88 -0.77 6.66 -1.89
C ILE A 88 -1.33 5.68 -2.94
N ALA A 89 -1.34 4.38 -2.67
CA ALA A 89 -1.87 3.38 -3.58
C ALA A 89 -3.39 3.55 -3.81
N ILE A 90 -4.16 3.82 -2.76
CA ILE A 90 -5.59 4.16 -2.85
C ILE A 90 -5.78 5.43 -3.69
N ALA A 91 -5.04 6.50 -3.38
CA ALA A 91 -5.12 7.77 -4.10
C ALA A 91 -4.86 7.62 -5.60
N ASN A 92 -3.95 6.72 -5.98
CA ASN A 92 -3.59 6.42 -7.37
C ASN A 92 -4.46 5.34 -8.03
N GLY A 93 -5.56 4.90 -7.40
CA GLY A 93 -6.48 3.92 -7.99
C GLY A 93 -5.87 2.53 -8.16
N ARG A 94 -4.94 2.14 -7.30
CA ARG A 94 -4.39 0.77 -7.26
C ARG A 94 -5.19 -0.18 -6.38
N MET A 95 -6.04 0.37 -5.50
CA MET A 95 -6.87 -0.37 -4.55
C MET A 95 -8.37 -0.13 -4.81
N THR A 96 -8.82 -0.30 -6.06
CA THR A 96 -10.19 0.03 -6.50
C THR A 96 -11.29 -0.90 -5.97
N ASN A 97 -10.90 -2.06 -5.43
CA ASN A 97 -11.81 -3.00 -4.81
C ASN A 97 -11.99 -2.75 -3.31
N ALA A 98 -11.12 -1.95 -2.70
CA ALA A 98 -11.14 -1.72 -1.27
C ALA A 98 -12.46 -1.09 -0.82
N CYS A 99 -13.08 -1.71 0.18
CA CYS A 99 -14.28 -1.24 0.85
C CYS A 99 -14.04 -1.00 2.34
N ARG A 100 -13.16 -1.80 2.97
CA ARG A 100 -12.93 -1.76 4.41
C ARG A 100 -11.44 -1.69 4.72
N ILE A 101 -11.07 -0.86 5.68
CA ILE A 101 -9.69 -0.73 6.15
C ILE A 101 -9.61 -1.13 7.63
N TYR A 102 -8.72 -2.05 7.95
CA TYR A 102 -8.41 -2.52 9.29
C TYR A 102 -6.97 -2.11 9.64
N ALA A 103 -6.83 -1.12 10.52
CA ALA A 103 -5.55 -0.59 10.99
C ALA A 103 -5.40 -0.73 12.51
N THR A 104 -6.08 -1.73 13.09
CA THR A 104 -6.07 -1.99 14.53
C THR A 104 -4.66 -2.21 15.05
N ASP A 105 -4.33 -1.58 16.17
CA ASP A 105 -3.03 -1.60 16.86
C ASP A 105 -1.83 -1.28 15.95
N ASN A 106 -2.05 -0.58 14.82
CA ASN A 106 -0.99 -0.20 13.91
C ASN A 106 -0.08 0.87 14.53
N ALA A 107 1.18 0.51 14.77
CA ALA A 107 2.19 1.36 15.41
C ALA A 107 2.64 2.56 14.54
N PHE A 108 2.44 2.47 13.22
CA PHE A 108 2.82 3.47 12.23
C PHE A 108 1.70 4.46 11.91
N LEU A 109 0.51 4.28 12.49
CA LEU A 109 -0.62 5.17 12.30
C LEU A 109 -0.66 6.23 13.41
N ASP A 110 -0.09 7.40 13.10
CA ASP A 110 -0.19 8.62 13.89
C ASP A 110 -1.08 9.67 13.20
N ASP A 111 -1.25 10.84 13.82
CA ASP A 111 -2.03 11.95 13.26
C ASP A 111 -1.61 12.34 11.84
N SER A 112 -0.30 12.42 11.56
CA SER A 112 0.18 12.94 10.27
C SER A 112 -0.21 12.01 9.14
N VAL A 113 0.01 10.70 9.36
CA VAL A 113 -0.34 9.67 8.39
C VAL A 113 -1.85 9.50 8.30
N PHE A 114 -2.55 9.57 9.43
CA PHE A 114 -4.01 9.46 9.47
C PHE A 114 -4.70 10.62 8.77
N ILE A 115 -4.24 11.86 8.94
CA ILE A 115 -4.77 13.03 8.23
C ILE A 115 -4.60 12.86 6.71
N PHE A 116 -3.46 12.35 6.24
CA PHE A 116 -3.27 12.04 4.83
C PHE A 116 -4.26 10.98 4.33
N LEU A 117 -4.47 9.91 5.11
CA LEU A 117 -5.45 8.87 4.78
C LEU A 117 -6.87 9.46 4.71
N VAL A 118 -7.27 10.26 5.70
CA VAL A 118 -8.58 10.93 5.72
C VAL A 118 -8.76 11.83 4.50
N HIS A 119 -7.75 12.61 4.12
CA HIS A 119 -7.81 13.42 2.90
C HIS A 119 -7.98 12.56 1.64
N THR A 120 -7.28 11.41 1.59
CA THR A 120 -7.47 10.45 0.51
C THR A 120 -8.90 9.93 0.48
N LEU A 121 -9.45 9.52 1.63
CA LEU A 121 -10.82 9.02 1.74
C LEU A 121 -11.88 10.09 1.42
N ARG A 122 -11.60 11.36 1.75
CA ARG A 122 -12.51 12.50 1.56
C ARG A 122 -12.56 12.99 0.13
N PHE A 123 -11.41 13.04 -0.55
CA PHE A 123 -11.28 13.75 -1.83
C PHE A 123 -10.92 12.86 -3.02
N SER A 124 -10.37 11.66 -2.79
CA SER A 124 -10.06 10.77 -3.91
C SER A 124 -11.33 10.10 -4.44
N PRO A 125 -11.66 10.25 -5.73
CA PRO A 125 -12.76 9.50 -6.35
C PRO A 125 -12.58 7.98 -6.22
N GLN A 126 -11.32 7.52 -6.15
CA GLN A 126 -10.97 6.10 -6.05
C GLN A 126 -11.32 5.51 -4.67
N ALA A 127 -11.46 6.35 -3.65
CA ALA A 127 -11.79 5.93 -2.28
C ALA A 127 -13.29 5.97 -1.95
N CYS A 128 -14.16 6.29 -2.93
CA CYS A 128 -15.58 6.48 -2.70
C CYS A 128 -16.32 5.24 -2.17
N LYS A 129 -15.81 4.03 -2.47
CA LYS A 129 -16.36 2.75 -2.04
C LYS A 129 -15.96 2.35 -0.62
N ILE A 130 -14.97 3.03 -0.04
CA ILE A 130 -14.50 2.73 1.31
C ILE A 130 -15.52 3.30 2.29
N ASP A 131 -16.21 2.41 2.98
CA ASP A 131 -17.30 2.71 3.92
C ASP A 131 -16.99 2.27 5.35
N PHE A 132 -15.81 1.68 5.58
CA PHE A 132 -15.40 1.21 6.90
C PHE A 132 -13.92 1.49 7.17
N LEU A 133 -13.63 2.00 8.36
CA LEU A 133 -12.28 2.24 8.86
C LEU A 133 -12.19 1.89 10.36
N ASP A 134 -11.30 0.98 10.71
CA ASP A 134 -10.93 0.67 12.10
C ASP A 134 -9.51 1.15 12.39
N ILE A 135 -9.38 2.06 13.37
CA ILE A 135 -8.11 2.62 13.86
C ILE A 135 -7.89 2.34 15.34
N SER A 136 -8.56 1.33 15.88
CA SER A 136 -8.52 1.04 17.30
C SER A 136 -7.09 0.76 17.78
N GLY A 137 -6.71 1.27 18.96
CA GLY A 137 -5.39 1.05 19.55
C GLY A 137 -4.22 1.74 18.83
N THR A 138 -4.50 2.65 17.91
CA THR A 138 -3.47 3.43 17.19
C THR A 138 -3.04 4.65 18.01
N ARG A 139 -2.08 5.42 17.47
CA ARG A 139 -1.53 6.63 18.09
C ARG A 139 -2.23 7.91 17.62
N VAL A 140 -3.38 7.77 16.96
CA VAL A 140 -4.21 8.89 16.50
C VAL A 140 -4.83 9.60 17.71
N THR A 141 -4.72 10.92 17.75
CA THR A 141 -5.21 11.77 18.83
C THR A 141 -6.51 12.49 18.45
N GLU A 142 -7.04 13.33 19.35
CA GLU A 142 -8.21 14.19 19.06
C GLU A 142 -7.99 15.10 17.85
N ARG A 143 -6.75 15.59 17.65
CA ARG A 143 -6.38 16.36 16.46
C ARG A 143 -6.63 15.56 15.19
N GLY A 144 -6.07 14.36 15.06
CA GLY A 144 -6.31 13.49 13.89
C GLY A 144 -7.78 13.16 13.74
N MET A 145 -8.47 12.89 14.85
CA MET A 145 -9.90 12.59 14.87
C MET A 145 -10.77 13.74 14.36
N CYS A 146 -10.41 15.00 14.61
CA CYS A 146 -11.18 16.14 14.08
C CYS A 146 -11.31 16.08 12.54
N PHE A 147 -10.27 15.64 11.83
CA PHE A 147 -10.30 15.58 10.36
C PHE A 147 -11.24 14.48 9.86
N VAL A 148 -11.24 13.30 10.48
CA VAL A 148 -12.14 12.21 10.06
C VAL A 148 -13.59 12.53 10.40
N LEU A 149 -13.84 13.18 11.54
CA LEU A 149 -15.18 13.61 11.92
C LEU A 149 -15.74 14.65 10.93
N GLU A 150 -14.92 15.63 10.51
CA GLU A 150 -15.30 16.60 9.47
C GLU A 150 -15.66 15.90 8.15
N MET A 151 -14.81 14.97 7.71
CA MET A 151 -15.11 14.15 6.53
C MET A 151 -16.45 13.41 6.69
N MET A 152 -16.70 12.79 7.84
CA MET A 152 -17.95 12.04 8.10
C MET A 152 -19.17 12.95 8.09
N ILE A 153 -19.08 14.15 8.66
CA ILE A 153 -20.18 15.13 8.66
C ILE A 153 -20.53 15.58 7.23
N GLU A 154 -19.51 15.80 6.40
CA GLU A 154 -19.68 16.21 5.00
C GLU A 154 -20.15 15.09 4.07
N ARG A 155 -19.82 13.83 4.39
CA ARG A 155 -20.24 12.67 3.60
C ARG A 155 -21.77 12.52 3.58
N ASN A 156 -22.29 12.12 2.44
CA ASN A 156 -23.71 11.74 2.27
C ASN A 156 -23.89 10.24 2.03
N THR A 157 -22.79 9.48 2.02
CA THR A 157 -22.78 8.03 1.87
C THR A 157 -22.55 7.36 3.23
N PRO A 158 -22.92 6.08 3.36
CA PRO A 158 -22.61 5.30 4.56
C PRO A 158 -21.11 5.30 4.89
N PHE A 159 -20.77 5.52 6.15
CA PHE A 159 -19.39 5.37 6.63
C PHE A 159 -19.37 4.96 8.10
N THR A 160 -18.54 3.99 8.44
CA THR A 160 -18.35 3.49 9.81
C THR A 160 -16.90 3.69 10.23
N LEU A 161 -16.72 4.40 11.33
CA LEU A 161 -15.43 4.58 11.98
C LEU A 161 -15.43 3.82 13.32
N VAL A 162 -14.46 2.95 13.51
CA VAL A 162 -14.19 2.28 14.79
C VAL A 162 -12.89 2.83 15.35
N ALA A 163 -12.95 3.40 16.54
CA ALA A 163 -11.79 3.98 17.21
C ALA A 163 -11.81 3.65 18.71
N LYS A 164 -11.55 2.38 19.02
CA LYS A 164 -11.44 1.89 20.40
C LYS A 164 -10.04 2.08 20.95
N ARG A 165 -9.88 2.20 22.26
CA ARG A 165 -8.55 2.29 22.92
C ARG A 165 -7.59 3.34 22.32
N LEU A 166 -8.10 4.47 21.84
CA LEU A 166 -7.22 5.53 21.36
C LEU A 166 -6.41 6.09 22.53
N SER A 167 -5.08 6.12 22.37
CA SER A 167 -4.22 6.83 23.30
C SER A 167 -4.32 8.31 22.99
N ILE A 168 -5.26 9.01 23.63
CA ILE A 168 -5.37 10.47 23.53
C ILE A 168 -4.37 11.06 24.52
N PRO A 169 -3.20 11.57 24.11
CA PRO A 169 -2.33 12.28 25.02
C PRO A 169 -3.08 13.54 25.51
N SER A 170 -3.12 13.69 26.83
CA SER A 170 -3.82 14.75 27.55
C SER A 170 -3.35 16.21 27.35
N PRO A 171 -2.24 16.59 26.65
CA PRO A 171 -1.81 17.97 26.57
C PRO A 171 -2.23 18.71 25.29
N GLU A 172 -3.23 18.23 24.54
CA GLU A 172 -3.74 19.01 23.40
C GLU A 172 -4.44 20.29 23.88
N ALA A 173 -4.26 21.37 23.10
CA ALA A 173 -4.82 22.68 23.42
C ALA A 173 -6.34 22.59 23.61
N GLU A 174 -6.88 23.34 24.56
CA GLU A 174 -8.31 23.37 24.89
C GLU A 174 -9.20 23.62 23.65
N ALA A 175 -8.69 24.37 22.67
CA ALA A 175 -9.34 24.59 21.38
C ALA A 175 -9.57 23.30 20.57
N VAL A 176 -8.63 22.34 20.58
CA VAL A 176 -8.76 21.06 19.86
C VAL A 176 -9.82 20.19 20.54
N ARG A 177 -9.80 20.12 21.87
CA ARG A 177 -10.85 19.45 22.66
C ARG A 177 -12.25 20.03 22.37
N GLY A 178 -12.36 21.36 22.37
CA GLY A 178 -13.61 22.04 22.05
C GLY A 178 -14.13 21.73 20.65
N ARG A 179 -13.23 21.74 19.64
CA ARG A 179 -13.56 21.36 18.26
C ARG A 179 -13.99 19.90 18.17
N TYR A 180 -13.25 18.99 18.78
CA TYR A 180 -13.56 17.56 18.80
C TYR A 180 -14.96 17.32 19.41
N ALA A 181 -15.26 17.90 20.57
CA ALA A 181 -16.57 17.78 21.22
C ALA A 181 -17.71 18.33 20.34
N SER A 182 -17.50 19.47 19.68
CA SER A 182 -18.47 20.05 18.75
C SER A 182 -18.75 19.13 17.55
N LEU A 183 -17.70 18.61 16.92
CA LEU A 183 -17.81 17.68 15.78
C LEU A 183 -18.49 16.36 16.18
N MET A 184 -18.15 15.84 17.37
CA MET A 184 -18.80 14.67 17.94
C MET A 184 -20.29 14.88 18.14
N SER A 185 -20.70 16.07 18.63
CA SER A 185 -22.12 16.40 18.75
C SER A 185 -22.80 16.47 17.38
N ALA A 186 -22.19 17.13 16.40
CA ALA A 186 -22.73 17.26 15.05
C ALA A 186 -22.87 15.90 14.33
N LEU A 187 -21.95 14.96 14.60
CA LEU A 187 -22.00 13.63 14.01
C LEU A 187 -23.17 12.78 14.53
N ARG A 188 -23.63 13.00 15.78
CA ARG A 188 -24.75 12.23 16.35
C ARG A 188 -26.04 12.38 15.56
N ASP A 189 -26.24 13.53 14.93
CA ASP A 189 -27.42 13.81 14.11
C ASP A 189 -27.32 13.19 12.70
N LYS A 190 -26.14 12.69 12.31
CA LYS A 190 -25.87 12.15 10.97
C LYS A 190 -26.22 10.66 10.87
N LYS A 191 -27.40 10.35 10.33
CA LYS A 191 -27.91 8.96 10.19
C LYS A 191 -27.06 8.02 9.32
N CYS A 192 -26.30 8.55 8.36
CA CYS A 192 -25.53 7.71 7.43
C CYS A 192 -24.13 7.37 7.98
N CYS A 193 -23.67 8.00 9.06
CA CYS A 193 -22.35 7.75 9.60
C CYS A 193 -22.45 7.13 10.99
N HIS A 194 -21.62 6.13 11.26
CA HIS A 194 -21.55 5.45 12.55
C HIS A 194 -20.16 5.63 13.13
N PHE A 195 -20.10 6.08 14.39
CA PHE A 195 -18.86 6.18 15.12
C PHE A 195 -18.93 5.31 16.37
N ILE A 196 -18.00 4.35 16.48
CA ILE A 196 -17.91 3.38 17.57
C ILE A 196 -16.64 3.70 18.35
N GLN A 197 -16.80 4.15 19.60
CA GLN A 197 -15.73 4.53 20.51
C GLN A 197 -15.95 3.82 21.85
N GLU A 198 -15.01 2.95 22.25
CA GLU A 198 -14.97 2.25 23.55
C GLU A 198 -13.52 2.08 24.03
#